data_AF-A0A239AHP5-F1
#
_entry.id   AF-A0A239AHP5-F1
#
_cell.length_a   1.000
_cell.length_b   1.000
_cell.length_c   1.000
_cell.angle_alpha   90.00
_cell.angle_beta   90.00
_cell.angle_gamma   90.00
#
_symmetry.space_group_name_H-M   'P 1'
#
loop_
_entity.id
_entity.type
_entity.pdbx_description
1 polymer ?
#
loop_
_entity_poly.entity_id
_entity_poly.type
_entity_poly.pdbx_seq_one_letter_code
_entity_poly.pdbx_strand_id
1 'polypeptide(L)'
;RVEADRPAISPKRLTRYTCSPARTSSQTTSGNDEHLTDWIEQGRAEDLPHLHAFTRGLEFDRHAVNAALTLPFHNGRIEGVNTKTKMIKRQMY
;
A
#
# COMPACT_ATOMS: atom_id res chain seq x y z
N ARG A 1 5.36 -40.23 25.02
CA ARG A 1 4.04 -40.65 24.50
C ARG A 1 3.02 -39.71 25.16
N VAL A 2 2.91 -38.46 24.71
CA VAL A 2 2.27 -37.93 23.49
C VAL A 2 0.77 -37.71 23.69
N GLU A 3 0.35 -36.47 23.40
CA GLU A 3 -1.01 -35.94 23.28
C GLU A 3 -1.88 -35.88 24.54
N ALA A 4 -1.87 -34.73 25.22
CA ALA A 4 -3.00 -34.27 26.02
C ALA A 4 -3.40 -32.88 25.53
N ASP A 5 -4.50 -32.86 24.78
CA ASP A 5 -5.39 -31.73 24.47
C ASP A 5 -4.75 -30.36 24.21
N ARG A 6 -4.42 -30.11 22.93
CA ARG A 6 -4.52 -28.76 22.37
C ARG A 6 -6.01 -28.35 22.40
N PRO A 7 -6.40 -27.23 23.01
CA PRO A 7 -7.75 -26.73 22.84
C PRO A 7 -7.95 -26.34 21.38
N ALA A 8 -8.91 -27.00 20.72
CA ALA A 8 -9.35 -26.69 19.37
C ALA A 8 -9.75 -25.21 19.30
N ILE A 9 -8.96 -24.42 18.60
CA ILE A 9 -9.24 -23.02 18.29
C ILE A 9 -10.50 -23.02 17.41
N SER A 10 -11.65 -22.75 18.02
CA SER A 10 -12.93 -22.68 17.30
C SER A 10 -12.89 -21.51 16.30
N PRO A 11 -13.25 -21.73 15.02
CA PRO A 11 -13.12 -20.72 13.96
C PRO A 11 -13.96 -19.45 14.21
N LYS A 12 -14.92 -19.48 15.14
CA LYS A 12 -15.77 -18.33 15.51
C LYS A 12 -15.10 -17.33 16.47
N ARG A 13 -13.88 -17.61 16.97
CA ARG A 13 -13.11 -16.71 17.86
C ARG A 13 -11.98 -15.93 17.16
N LEU A 14 -11.87 -16.02 15.84
CA LEU A 14 -10.84 -15.33 15.05
C LEU A 14 -11.25 -13.95 14.51
N THR A 15 -12.49 -13.51 14.76
CA THR A 15 -13.00 -12.24 14.21
C THR A 15 -12.72 -11.01 15.05
N ARG A 16 -11.97 -11.12 16.16
CA ARG A 16 -11.70 -9.99 17.06
C ARG A 16 -10.28 -9.43 17.01
N TYR A 17 -9.40 -9.93 16.15
CA TYR A 17 -7.97 -9.57 16.19
C TYR A 17 -7.36 -8.93 14.94
N THR A 18 -8.12 -8.67 13.88
CA THR A 18 -7.55 -7.93 12.74
C THR A 18 -8.51 -6.86 12.25
N CYS A 19 -7.94 -5.69 12.02
CA CYS A 19 -8.61 -4.49 11.50
C CYS A 19 -9.36 -3.66 12.56
N SER A 20 -8.61 -3.07 13.49
CA SER A 20 -8.84 -1.65 13.70
C SER A 20 -8.56 -0.99 12.34
N PRO A 21 -9.50 -0.23 11.74
CA PRO A 21 -9.17 0.51 10.54
C PRO A 21 -8.19 1.58 11.02
N ALA A 22 -6.90 1.26 10.95
CA ALA A 22 -5.87 2.27 10.95
C ALA A 22 -6.27 3.20 9.83
N ARG A 23 -6.89 4.32 10.21
CA ARG A 23 -7.02 5.49 9.38
C ARG A 23 -5.59 5.92 9.17
N THR A 24 -4.92 5.31 8.19
CA THR A 24 -3.76 5.90 7.56
C THR A 24 -4.33 7.09 6.81
N SER A 25 -4.57 8.18 7.53
CA SER A 25 -4.39 9.50 6.94
C SER A 25 -2.97 9.44 6.39
N SER A 26 -2.85 9.12 5.10
CA SER A 26 -1.67 9.45 4.30
C SER A 26 -1.52 10.95 4.50
N GLN A 27 -0.69 11.32 5.47
CA GLN A 27 -0.41 12.71 5.75
C GLN A 27 0.33 13.21 4.51
N THR A 28 -0.40 13.92 3.66
CA THR A 28 0.19 14.76 2.62
C THR A 28 0.84 15.92 3.35
N THR A 29 2.02 15.65 3.91
CA THR A 29 2.82 16.62 4.63
C THR A 29 3.54 17.48 3.60
N SER A 30 3.58 18.79 3.85
CA SER A 30 4.41 19.71 3.07
C SER A 30 5.86 19.21 3.05
N GLY A 31 6.48 19.12 1.86
CA GLY A 31 7.87 18.66 1.68
C GLY A 31 8.04 17.25 1.12
N ASN A 32 6.97 16.47 0.92
CA ASN A 32 7.06 15.14 0.30
C ASN A 32 7.59 15.19 -1.15
N ASP A 33 7.36 16.28 -1.86
CA ASP A 33 7.87 16.52 -3.22
C ASP A 33 9.38 16.75 -3.25
N GLU A 34 9.93 17.41 -2.23
CA GLU A 34 11.37 17.60 -2.06
C GLU A 34 12.04 16.26 -1.75
N HIS A 35 11.50 15.50 -0.79
CA HIS A 35 11.98 14.15 -0.48
C HIS A 35 11.95 13.19 -1.67
N LEU A 36 10.92 13.30 -2.54
CA LEU A 36 10.86 12.52 -3.77
C LEU A 36 11.99 12.90 -4.74
N THR A 37 12.32 14.19 -4.82
CA THR A 37 13.40 14.69 -5.68
C THR A 37 14.74 14.12 -5.25
N ASP A 38 15.06 14.23 -3.96
CA ASP A 38 16.29 13.68 -3.39
C ASP A 38 16.41 12.17 -3.63
N TRP A 39 15.30 11.43 -3.50
CA TRP A 39 15.28 9.99 -3.74
C TRP A 39 15.50 9.63 -5.21
N ILE A 40 14.94 10.40 -6.14
CA ILE A 40 15.14 10.19 -7.58
C ILE A 40 16.60 10.46 -7.95
N GLU A 41 17.23 11.48 -7.37
CA GLU A 41 18.65 11.78 -7.59
C GLU A 41 19.55 10.66 -7.07
N GLN A 42 19.30 10.16 -5.86
CA GLN A 42 20.02 9.01 -5.29
C GLN A 42 19.87 7.76 -6.17
N GLY A 43 18.64 7.44 -6.58
CA GLY A 43 18.37 6.30 -7.46
C GLY A 43 18.91 6.44 -8.88
N ARG A 44 19.34 7.64 -9.30
CA ARG A 44 20.09 7.86 -10.55
C ARG A 44 21.60 7.76 -10.36
N ALA A 45 22.10 8.08 -9.17
CA ALA A 45 23.51 7.93 -8.82
C ALA A 45 23.91 6.47 -8.63
N GLU A 46 22.97 5.62 -8.20
CA GLU A 46 23.18 4.17 -8.08
C GLU A 46 23.05 3.47 -9.45
N ASP A 47 23.94 2.54 -9.78
CA ASP A 47 23.90 1.76 -11.03
C ASP A 47 22.88 0.62 -10.95
N LEU A 48 21.59 1.00 -10.88
CA LEU A 48 20.44 0.11 -10.84
C LEU A 48 19.59 0.35 -12.10
N PRO A 49 19.86 -0.35 -13.22
CA PRO A 49 19.21 -0.11 -14.51
C PRO A 49 17.68 -0.18 -14.47
N HIS A 50 17.15 -1.08 -13.63
CA HIS A 50 15.72 -1.27 -13.43
C HIS A 50 15.07 -0.09 -12.68
N LEU A 51 15.82 0.57 -11.80
CA LEU A 51 15.35 1.73 -11.05
C LEU A 51 15.34 2.98 -11.92
N HIS A 52 16.28 3.13 -12.86
CA HIS A 52 16.32 4.27 -13.77
C HIS A 52 15.08 4.37 -14.67
N ALA A 53 14.53 3.25 -15.14
CA ALA A 53 13.29 3.27 -15.92
C ALA A 53 12.11 3.79 -15.09
N PHE A 54 12.05 3.41 -13.82
CA PHE A 54 11.03 3.86 -12.87
C PHE A 54 11.18 5.35 -12.55
N THR A 55 12.39 5.82 -12.22
CA THR A 55 12.64 7.24 -11.91
C THR A 55 12.40 8.15 -13.11
N ARG A 56 12.66 7.68 -14.35
CA ARG A 56 12.27 8.40 -15.57
C ARG A 56 10.76 8.54 -15.72
N GLY A 57 9.99 7.49 -15.41
CA GLY A 57 8.53 7.54 -15.44
C GLY A 57 7.96 8.53 -14.42
N LEU A 58 8.50 8.53 -13.20
CA LEU A 58 8.12 9.51 -12.16
C LEU A 58 8.40 10.95 -12.57
N GLU A 59 9.49 11.18 -13.30
CA GLU A 59 9.84 12.51 -13.79
C GLU A 59 8.94 12.98 -14.92
N PHE A 60 8.57 12.07 -15.82
CA PHE A 60 7.66 12.36 -16.91
C PHE A 60 6.28 12.81 -16.39
N ASP A 61 5.78 12.13 -15.35
CA ASP A 61 4.49 12.43 -14.72
C ASP A 61 4.61 13.32 -13.46
N ARG A 62 5.68 14.12 -13.34
CA ARG A 62 6.02 14.84 -12.10
C ARG A 62 4.88 15.68 -11.52
N HIS A 63 4.08 16.34 -12.36
CA HIS A 63 2.92 17.11 -11.92
C HIS A 63 1.85 16.24 -11.26
N ALA A 64 1.57 15.07 -11.84
CA ALA A 64 0.60 14.12 -11.28
C ALA A 64 1.11 13.50 -9.98
N VAL A 65 2.41 13.18 -9.92
CA VAL A 65 3.05 12.64 -8.71
C VAL A 65 3.05 13.66 -7.57
N ASN A 66 3.41 14.92 -7.85
CA ASN A 66 3.35 15.99 -6.86
C ASN A 66 1.92 16.21 -6.35
N ALA A 67 0.92 16.19 -7.23
CA ALA A 67 -0.49 16.27 -6.84
C ALA A 67 -0.89 15.08 -5.96
N ALA A 68 -0.44 13.86 -6.26
CA ALA A 68 -0.71 12.68 -5.43
C ALA A 68 -0.04 12.74 -4.04
N LEU A 69 1.09 13.42 -3.91
CA LEU A 69 1.83 13.57 -2.65
C LEU A 69 1.33 14.74 -1.78
N THR A 70 0.72 15.75 -2.40
CA THR A 70 0.28 16.99 -1.73
C THR A 70 -1.22 17.05 -1.47
N LEU A 71 -2.03 16.39 -2.29
CA LEU A 71 -3.49 16.40 -2.14
C LEU A 71 -3.97 15.29 -1.21
N PRO A 72 -4.99 15.54 -0.38
CA PRO A 72 -5.53 14.55 0.55
C PRO A 72 -6.36 13.44 -0.15
N PHE A 73 -6.27 13.31 -1.46
CA PHE A 73 -7.04 12.34 -2.24
C PHE A 73 -6.29 11.01 -2.30
N HIS A 74 -6.93 9.94 -1.81
CA HIS A 74 -6.39 8.59 -1.85
C HIS A 74 -7.38 7.61 -2.51
N ASN A 75 -6.86 6.62 -3.26
CA ASN A 75 -7.69 5.60 -3.89
C ASN A 75 -8.15 4.48 -2.94
N GLY A 76 -7.72 4.48 -1.68
CA GLY A 76 -7.95 3.39 -0.73
C GLY A 76 -9.41 2.93 -0.58
N ARG A 77 -10.40 3.85 -0.65
CA ARG A 77 -11.83 3.47 -0.61
C ARG A 77 -12.26 2.67 -1.85
N ILE A 78 -11.78 3.06 -3.03
CA ILE A 78 -12.09 2.38 -4.29
C ILE A 78 -11.36 1.04 -4.37
N GLU A 79 -10.12 0.97 -3.89
CA GLU A 79 -9.34 -0.26 -3.78
C GLU A 79 -10.03 -1.29 -2.86
N GLY A 80 -10.59 -0.84 -1.74
CA GLY A 80 -11.38 -1.69 -0.83
C GLY A 80 -12.62 -2.27 -1.52
N VAL A 81 -13.36 -1.45 -2.28
CA VAL A 81 -14.51 -1.92 -3.07
C VAL A 81 -14.07 -2.93 -4.13
N ASN A 82 -13.00 -2.63 -4.87
CA ASN A 82 -12.46 -3.54 -5.89
C ASN A 82 -12.03 -4.88 -5.29
N THR A 83 -11.40 -4.86 -4.12
CA THR A 83 -10.97 -6.06 -3.41
C THR A 83 -12.17 -6.90 -2.98
N LYS A 84 -13.21 -6.28 -2.41
CA LYS A 84 -14.46 -6.95 -2.05
C LYS A 84 -15.11 -7.61 -3.27
N THR A 85 -15.22 -6.89 -4.38
CA THR A 85 -15.81 -7.42 -5.62
C THR A 85 -15.00 -8.59 -6.17
N LYS A 86 -13.66 -8.48 -6.19
CA LYS A 86 -12.77 -9.58 -6.60
C LYS A 86 -12.89 -10.80 -5.68
N MET A 87 -13.05 -10.60 -4.37
CA MET A 87 -13.25 -11.68 -3.40
C MET A 87 -14.55 -12.42 -3.67
N ILE A 88 -15.68 -11.70 -3.83
CA ILE A 88 -16.99 -12.31 -4.12
C ILE A 88 -16.91 -13.14 -5.41
N LYS A 89 -16.34 -12.58 -6.49
CA LYS A 89 -16.14 -13.28 -7.76
C LYS A 89 -15.38 -14.60 -7.61
N ARG A 90 -14.35 -14.66 -6.75
CA ARG A 90 -13.52 -15.85 -6.52
C ARG A 90 -14.19 -16.91 -5.65
N GLN A 91 -15.20 -16.56 -4.85
CA GLN A 91 -15.98 -17.53 -4.07
C GLN A 91 -17.12 -18.17 -4.88
N MET A 92 -17.48 -17.57 -6.02
CA MET A 92 -18.57 -18.04 -6.88
C MET A 92 -18.13 -19.08 -7.92
N TYR A 93 -16.83 -19.14 -8.24
CA TYR A 93 -16.22 -20.17 -9.07
C TYR A 93 -15.65 -21.26 -8.17
#